data_AF-A0A7J4B0B4-F1
#
_entry.id   AF-A0A7J4B0B4-F1
#
_cell.length_a   1.000
_cell.length_b   1.000
_cell.length_c   1.000
_cell.angle_alpha   90.00
_cell.angle_beta   90.00
_cell.angle_gamma   90.00
#
_symmetry.space_group_name_H-M   'P 1'
#
loop_
_entity.id
_entity.type
_entity.pdbx_description
1 polymer ?
#
loop_
_entity_poly.entity_id
_entity_poly.type
_entity_poly.pdbx_seq_one_letter_code
_entity_poly.pdbx_strand_id
1 'polypeptide(L)'
;MPTRLRKTRKMRGSRTHGWGQVGQHRKSGSRGGVGRAGSMGHKFLSFYKEEKEKGFVRKVPKAEGKEVNVGDLDDLYSKIGVQTPEGEKIIDLATHGYS
;
A
#
# COMPACT_ATOMS: atom_id res chain seq x y z
N MET A 1 -5.71 -30.22 -10.07
CA MET A 1 -6.48 -29.01 -10.48
C MET A 1 -7.69 -28.83 -9.57
N PRO A 2 -7.86 -27.71 -8.85
CA PRO A 2 -8.95 -27.50 -7.89
C PRO A 2 -10.30 -27.15 -8.57
N THR A 3 -10.65 -27.81 -9.67
CA THR A 3 -11.94 -27.63 -10.36
C THR A 3 -13.10 -28.27 -9.60
N ARG A 4 -12.81 -29.28 -8.77
CA ARG A 4 -13.78 -30.00 -7.94
C ARG A 4 -14.49 -29.11 -6.91
N LEU A 5 -13.79 -28.13 -6.34
CA LEU A 5 -14.32 -27.24 -5.30
C LEU A 5 -15.02 -25.99 -5.84
N ARG A 6 -15.08 -25.79 -7.17
CA ARG A 6 -15.73 -24.62 -7.77
C ARG A 6 -17.25 -24.71 -7.62
N LYS A 7 -17.87 -23.60 -7.20
CA LYS A 7 -19.34 -23.46 -7.09
C LYS A 7 -20.10 -23.90 -8.35
N THR A 8 -19.50 -23.76 -9.53
CA THR A 8 -20.08 -24.14 -10.82
C THR A 8 -20.56 -25.59 -10.86
N ARG A 9 -19.83 -26.52 -10.22
CA ARG A 9 -20.23 -27.95 -10.18
C ARG A 9 -21.53 -28.17 -9.42
N LYS A 10 -21.68 -27.55 -8.24
CA LYS A 10 -22.90 -27.59 -7.42
C LYS A 10 -24.09 -26.92 -8.11
N MET A 11 -23.84 -25.84 -8.87
CA MET A 11 -24.89 -25.06 -9.53
C MET A 11 -25.27 -25.57 -10.93
N ARG A 12 -24.77 -26.71 -11.40
CA ARG A 12 -25.26 -27.31 -12.66
C ARG A 12 -26.72 -27.74 -12.47
N GLY A 13 -27.57 -27.44 -13.44
CA GLY A 13 -29.02 -27.61 -13.33
C GLY A 13 -29.74 -26.46 -12.62
N SER A 14 -29.00 -25.51 -12.02
CA SER A 14 -29.62 -24.24 -11.60
C SER A 14 -29.86 -23.34 -12.82
N ARG A 15 -31.02 -22.68 -12.86
CA ARG A 15 -31.41 -21.85 -14.02
C ARG A 15 -30.58 -20.57 -14.15
N THR A 16 -30.12 -20.00 -13.03
CA THR A 16 -29.54 -18.65 -12.99
C THR A 16 -28.14 -18.59 -12.39
N HIS A 17 -27.57 -19.72 -11.94
CA HIS A 17 -26.24 -19.78 -11.30
C HIS A 17 -26.05 -18.77 -10.15
N GLY A 18 -27.13 -18.39 -9.46
CA GLY A 18 -27.13 -17.46 -8.34
C GLY A 18 -27.25 -15.97 -8.68
N TRP A 19 -27.48 -15.60 -9.95
CA TRP A 19 -27.59 -14.20 -10.38
C TRP A 19 -29.00 -13.60 -10.30
N GLY A 20 -29.93 -14.30 -9.64
CA GLY A 20 -31.35 -13.92 -9.57
C GLY A 20 -32.09 -14.18 -10.88
N GLN A 21 -33.42 -14.03 -10.91
CA GLN A 21 -34.23 -14.28 -12.12
C GLN A 21 -34.30 -13.05 -13.06
N VAL A 22 -34.38 -11.84 -12.49
CA VAL A 22 -34.70 -10.61 -13.24
C VAL A 22 -33.44 -9.88 -13.75
N GLY A 23 -32.50 -9.55 -12.87
CA GLY A 23 -31.33 -8.73 -13.20
C GLY A 23 -30.27 -9.44 -14.06
N GLN A 24 -30.01 -10.72 -13.77
CA GLN A 24 -29.01 -11.58 -14.40
C GLN A 24 -27.58 -11.00 -14.45
N HIS A 25 -26.60 -11.86 -14.79
CA HIS A 25 -25.24 -11.41 -15.07
C HIS A 25 -25.12 -10.89 -16.50
N ARG A 26 -25.11 -9.57 -16.68
CA ARG A 26 -24.90 -8.91 -17.97
C ARG A 26 -23.48 -8.32 -18.06
N LYS A 27 -23.20 -7.65 -19.19
CA LYS A 27 -21.88 -7.05 -19.49
C LYS A 27 -21.62 -5.77 -18.67
N SER A 28 -20.81 -4.86 -19.17
CA SER A 28 -20.42 -3.60 -18.49
C SER A 28 -21.59 -2.72 -18.04
N GLY A 29 -22.74 -2.76 -18.73
CA GLY A 29 -23.92 -2.00 -18.36
C GLY A 29 -24.45 -2.32 -16.96
N SER A 30 -24.53 -3.61 -16.58
CA SER A 30 -24.97 -3.99 -15.22
C SER A 30 -23.96 -3.63 -14.13
N ARG A 31 -22.70 -3.37 -14.51
CA ARG A 31 -21.65 -2.87 -13.61
C ARG A 31 -21.62 -1.34 -13.55
N GLY A 32 -22.41 -0.64 -14.36
CA GLY A 32 -22.39 0.82 -14.47
C GLY A 32 -21.10 1.36 -15.11
N GLY A 33 -20.58 0.67 -16.13
CA GLY A 33 -19.34 1.05 -16.85
C GLY A 33 -18.12 0.19 -16.51
N VAL A 34 -17.06 0.31 -17.30
CA VAL A 34 -15.79 -0.43 -17.12
C VAL A 34 -14.80 0.41 -16.32
N GLY A 35 -14.06 -0.21 -15.39
CA GLY A 35 -13.05 0.47 -14.58
C GLY A 35 -13.65 1.54 -13.67
N ARG A 36 -13.02 2.74 -13.65
CA ARG A 36 -13.42 3.89 -12.82
C ARG A 36 -14.56 4.73 -13.43
N ALA A 37 -15.27 4.22 -14.44
CA ALA A 37 -16.40 4.91 -15.03
C ALA A 37 -17.50 5.23 -14.00
N GLY A 38 -18.01 6.46 -14.05
CA GLY A 38 -19.02 6.97 -13.13
C GLY A 38 -18.49 7.47 -11.78
N SER A 39 -17.16 7.55 -11.60
CA SER A 39 -16.55 7.99 -10.33
C SER A 39 -16.94 9.39 -9.89
N MET A 40 -17.28 10.27 -10.83
CA MET A 40 -17.77 11.63 -10.55
C MET A 40 -19.29 11.76 -10.83
N GLY A 41 -20.00 10.65 -10.98
CA GLY A 41 -21.43 10.61 -11.31
C GLY A 41 -22.18 9.55 -10.51
N HIS A 42 -22.79 8.57 -11.19
CA HIS A 42 -23.62 7.54 -10.54
C HIS A 42 -22.87 6.57 -9.60
N LYS A 43 -21.53 6.61 -9.54
CA LYS A 43 -20.71 5.89 -8.56
C LYS A 43 -19.96 6.81 -7.59
N PHE A 44 -20.24 8.11 -7.58
CA PHE A 44 -19.55 9.10 -6.76
C PHE A 44 -19.43 8.69 -5.29
N LEU A 45 -20.51 8.20 -4.68
CA LEU A 45 -20.52 7.77 -3.29
C LEU A 45 -19.54 6.63 -2.97
N SER A 46 -19.28 5.74 -3.93
CA SER A 46 -18.31 4.65 -3.72
C SER A 46 -16.89 5.19 -3.76
N PHE A 47 -16.59 6.07 -4.72
CA PHE A 47 -15.26 6.68 -4.88
C PHE A 47 -14.92 7.66 -3.76
N TYR A 48 -15.87 8.48 -3.33
CA TYR A 48 -15.65 9.45 -2.26
C TYR A 48 -15.25 8.80 -0.92
N LYS A 49 -15.70 7.56 -0.67
CA LYS A 49 -15.30 6.81 0.53
C LYS A 49 -13.84 6.35 0.47
N GLU A 50 -13.38 5.93 -0.72
CA GLU A 50 -12.06 5.34 -0.92
C GLU A 50 -10.97 6.40 -1.14
N GLU A 51 -11.30 7.46 -1.85
CA GLU A 51 -10.34 8.42 -2.39
C GLU A 51 -10.71 9.83 -1.91
N LYS A 52 -10.35 10.11 -0.66
CA LYS A 52 -10.44 11.46 -0.11
C LYS A 52 -9.25 12.28 -0.58
N GLU A 53 -9.50 13.53 -0.96
CA GLU A 53 -8.43 14.48 -1.22
C GLU A 53 -7.58 14.65 0.04
N LYS A 54 -6.27 14.44 -0.11
CA LYS A 54 -5.29 14.56 0.98
C LYS A 54 -4.44 15.80 0.75
N GLY A 55 -4.88 16.94 1.28
CA GLY A 55 -4.10 18.17 1.42
C GLY A 55 -3.25 18.54 0.20
N PHE A 56 -2.06 19.09 0.46
CA PHE A 56 -1.11 19.48 -0.58
C PHE A 56 0.11 18.54 -0.56
N VAL A 57 0.50 18.04 -1.73
CA VAL A 57 1.75 17.30 -1.92
C VAL A 57 2.81 18.26 -2.44
N ARG A 58 3.92 18.39 -1.70
CA ARG A 58 5.09 19.17 -2.15
C ARG A 58 5.67 18.60 -3.45
N LYS A 59 6.11 19.47 -4.37
CA LYS A 59 6.71 19.05 -5.65
C LYS A 59 8.06 18.36 -5.50
N VAL A 60 8.85 18.77 -4.51
CA VAL A 60 10.19 18.22 -4.25
C VAL A 60 10.16 17.44 -2.94
N PRO A 61 10.55 16.16 -2.91
CA PRO A 61 10.73 15.45 -1.66
C PRO A 61 11.84 16.15 -0.85
N LYS A 62 11.57 16.51 0.40
CA LYS A 62 12.58 16.77 1.42
C LYS A 62 13.48 15.55 1.46
N ALA A 63 14.78 15.78 1.31
CA ALA A 63 15.76 14.76 1.60
C ALA A 63 15.57 14.37 3.08
N GLU A 64 15.14 13.14 3.31
CA GLU A 64 15.16 12.57 4.64
C GLU A 64 16.63 12.31 4.99
N GLY A 65 17.08 12.89 6.10
CA GLY A 65 18.41 12.60 6.63
C GLY A 65 18.48 11.16 7.10
N LYS A 66 19.69 10.62 7.24
CA LYS A 66 19.83 9.32 7.90
C LYS A 66 19.59 9.54 9.40
N GLU A 67 18.59 8.89 9.95
CA GLU A 67 18.34 8.89 11.39
C GLU A 67 18.97 7.62 11.99
N VAL A 68 19.45 7.71 13.23
CA VAL A 68 20.00 6.57 13.97
C VAL A 68 19.40 6.56 15.38
N ASN A 69 19.01 5.37 15.86
CA ASN A 69 18.54 5.22 17.23
C ASN A 69 19.72 5.04 18.19
N VAL A 70 19.53 5.44 19.45
CA VAL A 70 20.53 5.28 20.51
C VAL A 70 20.94 3.81 20.70
N GLY A 71 20.02 2.86 20.52
CA GLY A 71 20.29 1.43 20.65
C GLY A 71 21.22 0.88 19.56
N ASP A 72 21.29 1.53 18.40
CA ASP A 72 22.08 1.07 17.25
C ASP A 72 23.52 1.64 17.29
N LEU A 73 23.85 2.49 18.27
CA LEU A 73 25.13 3.21 18.32
C LEU A 73 26.34 2.29 18.55
N ASP A 74 26.19 1.17 19.26
CA ASP A 74 27.31 0.24 19.51
C ASP A 74 27.68 -0.56 18.24
N ASP A 75 26.67 -0.98 17.48
CA ASP A 75 26.84 -1.58 16.15
C ASP A 75 27.41 -0.57 15.15
N LEU A 76 27.03 0.71 15.28
CA LEU A 76 27.57 1.80 14.48
C LEU A 76 29.03 2.07 14.85
N TYR A 77 29.38 2.09 16.14
CA TYR A 77 30.75 2.26 16.63
C TYR A 77 31.68 1.21 16.04
N SER A 78 31.22 -0.05 15.97
CA SER A 78 32.00 -1.16 15.42
C SER A 78 32.36 -0.97 13.93
N LYS A 79 31.63 -0.13 13.21
CA LYS A 79 31.84 0.11 11.76
C LYS A 79 32.61 1.39 11.47
N ILE A 80 32.36 2.46 12.23
CA ILE A 80 32.85 3.82 11.92
C ILE A 80 33.48 4.54 13.12
N GLY A 81 33.53 3.90 14.29
CA GLY A 81 34.06 4.48 15.51
C GLY A 81 35.57 4.64 15.50
N VAL A 82 36.05 5.66 16.21
CA VAL A 82 37.48 5.89 16.46
C VAL A 82 37.71 5.86 17.98
N GLN A 83 38.87 5.38 18.40
CA GLN A 83 39.28 5.41 19.81
C GLN A 83 40.40 6.44 19.97
N THR A 84 40.28 7.33 20.96
CA THR A 84 41.35 8.28 21.30
C THR A 84 42.49 7.58 22.05
N PRO A 85 43.70 8.18 22.07
CA PRO A 85 44.83 7.65 22.85
C PRO A 85 44.54 7.47 24.34
N GLU A 86 43.53 8.19 24.86
CA GLU A 86 43.05 8.19 26.24
C GLU A 86 41.98 7.11 26.50
N GLY A 87 41.58 6.36 25.48
CA GLY A 87 40.69 5.20 25.59
C GLY A 87 39.20 5.49 25.37
N GLU A 88 38.82 6.74 25.10
CA GLU A 88 37.42 7.13 24.88
C GLU A 88 36.90 6.70 23.49
N LYS A 89 35.66 6.21 23.47
CA LYS A 89 34.97 5.79 22.24
C LYS A 89 34.21 6.98 21.65
N ILE A 90 34.64 7.46 20.47
CA ILE A 90 34.03 8.61 19.81
C ILE A 90 33.42 8.19 18.47
N ILE A 91 32.21 8.68 18.20
CA ILE A 91 31.51 8.57 16.91
C ILE A 91 31.11 9.97 16.47
N ASP A 92 31.51 10.36 15.26
CA ASP A 92 31.01 11.58 14.63
C ASP A 92 29.87 11.26 13.67
N LEU A 93 28.64 11.57 14.09
CA LEU A 93 27.43 11.32 13.31
C LEU A 93 27.26 12.31 12.14
N ALA A 94 27.71 13.55 12.30
CA ALA A 94 27.54 14.61 11.29
C ALA A 94 28.41 14.33 10.05
N THR A 95 29.67 13.92 10.28
CA THR A 95 30.58 13.55 9.19
C THR A 95 30.06 12.36 8.39
N HIS A 96 29.28 11.47 9.00
CA HIS A 96 28.71 10.29 8.36
C HIS A 96 27.30 10.51 7.77
N GLY A 97 26.82 11.76 7.81
CA GLY A 97 25.56 12.17 7.19
C GLY A 97 24.31 11.73 7.95
N TYR A 98 24.43 11.48 9.26
CA TYR A 98 23.29 11.32 10.15
C TYR A 98 22.81 12.68 10.64
N SER A 99 21.49 12.89 10.70
CA SER A 99 20.85 14.13 11.16
C SER A 99 20.01 13.92 12.40
#